data_AF-A0A7X7B4X3-F1
#
_entry.id   AF-A0A7X7B4X3-F1
#
_cell.length_a   1.000
_cell.length_b   1.000
_cell.length_c   1.000
_cell.angle_alpha   90.00
_cell.angle_beta   90.00
_cell.angle_gamma   90.00
#
_symmetry.space_group_name_H-M   'P 1'
#
loop_
_entity.id
_entity.type
_entity.pdbx_description
1 polymer ?
#
loop_
_entity_poly.entity_id
_entity_poly.type
_entity_poly.pdbx_seq_one_letter_code
_entity_poly.pdbx_strand_id
1 'polypeptide(L)'
;IDDGSTITGMEFSYDQSKVDEVIAETYKREGIFYVRVWMNEGHLKPGDDIMYALVGGDIRPNVIDALQFLVGNLKNHCVTEVEIK
;
A
#
# COMPACT_ATOMS: atom_id res chain seq x y z
N ILE A 1 -16.51 12.60 -3.36
CA ILE A 1 -16.87 13.86 -4.04
C ILE A 1 -15.62 14.71 -3.91
N ASP A 2 -14.85 14.83 -5.00
CA ASP A 2 -13.72 15.75 -5.07
C ASP A 2 -14.29 17.16 -5.28
N ASP A 3 -14.15 18.04 -4.29
CA ASP A 3 -14.81 19.35 -4.24
C ASP A 3 -13.96 20.48 -4.84
N GLY A 4 -12.80 20.16 -5.41
CA GLY A 4 -11.88 21.12 -6.01
C GLY A 4 -11.18 22.02 -4.98
N SER A 5 -11.30 21.74 -3.68
CA SER A 5 -10.51 22.43 -2.66
C SER A 5 -9.05 21.99 -2.73
N THR A 6 -8.12 22.94 -2.52
CA THR A 6 -6.70 22.64 -2.54
C THR A 6 -6.32 21.90 -1.27
N ILE A 7 -6.03 20.61 -1.39
CA ILE A 7 -5.51 19.80 -0.28
C ILE A 7 -4.11 20.32 0.06
N THR A 8 -3.93 20.75 1.31
CA THR A 8 -2.65 21.28 1.81
C THR A 8 -1.74 20.18 2.36
N GLY A 9 -2.32 19.01 2.68
CA GLY A 9 -1.60 17.81 3.09
C GLY A 9 -2.54 16.65 3.44
N MET A 10 -1.95 15.54 3.89
CA MET A 10 -2.65 14.34 4.33
C MET A 10 -2.00 13.81 5.59
N GLU A 11 -2.79 13.51 6.62
CA GLU A 11 -2.31 12.72 7.76
C GLU A 11 -2.50 11.23 7.42
N PHE A 12 -1.42 10.49 7.40
CA PHE A 12 -1.39 9.09 7.02
C PHE A 12 -0.90 8.23 8.18
N SER A 13 -1.64 7.17 8.48
CA SER A 13 -1.22 6.15 9.46
C SER A 13 -1.63 4.77 9.00
N TYR A 14 -0.97 3.74 9.52
CA TYR A 14 -1.26 2.35 9.15
C TYR A 14 -1.09 1.39 10.31
N ASP A 15 -1.73 0.24 10.22
CA ASP A 15 -1.59 -0.85 11.19
C ASP A 15 -0.53 -1.84 10.70
N GLN A 16 0.66 -1.77 11.31
CA GLN A 16 1.79 -2.65 10.96
C GLN A 16 1.43 -4.15 11.04
N SER A 17 0.59 -4.56 11.99
CA SER A 17 0.23 -5.99 12.15
C SER A 17 -0.58 -6.48 10.96
N LYS A 18 -1.53 -5.65 10.50
CA LYS A 18 -2.32 -5.96 9.30
C LYS A 18 -1.48 -5.93 8.02
N VAL A 19 -0.53 -5.00 7.94
CA VAL A 19 0.43 -4.95 6.82
C VAL A 19 1.22 -6.26 6.76
N ASP A 20 1.73 -6.74 7.90
CA ASP A 20 2.49 -7.98 7.98
C ASP A 20 1.64 -9.21 7.61
N GLU A 21 0.37 -9.25 8.02
CA GLU A 21 -0.58 -10.29 7.61
C GLU A 21 -0.80 -10.29 6.10
N VAL A 22 -1.04 -9.13 5.48
CA VAL A 22 -1.22 -9.03 4.03
C VAL A 22 0.05 -9.44 3.28
N ILE A 23 1.23 -9.07 3.78
CA ILE A 23 2.52 -9.52 3.22
C ILE A 23 2.60 -11.04 3.29
N ALA A 24 2.29 -11.65 4.44
CA ALA A 24 2.33 -13.10 4.62
C ALA A 24 1.35 -13.83 3.70
N GLU A 25 0.13 -13.31 3.50
CA GLU A 25 -0.83 -13.85 2.54
C GLU A 25 -0.34 -13.70 1.09
N THR A 26 0.33 -12.59 0.77
CA THR A 26 0.90 -12.38 -0.57
C THR A 26 2.01 -13.38 -0.88
N TYR A 27 2.84 -13.73 0.11
CA TYR A 27 3.86 -14.79 -0.02
C TYR A 27 3.28 -16.18 -0.30
N LYS A 28 2.02 -16.45 0.08
CA LYS A 28 1.37 -17.74 -0.18
C LYS A 28 0.84 -17.86 -1.62
N ARG A 29 0.88 -16.77 -2.41
CA ARG A 29 0.42 -16.79 -3.80
C ARG A 29 1.41 -17.55 -4.70
N GLU A 30 0.86 -18.15 -5.74
CA GLU A 30 1.62 -18.94 -6.69
C GLU A 30 2.75 -18.10 -7.33
N GLY A 31 3.96 -18.68 -7.37
CA GLY A 31 5.10 -18.07 -8.06
C GLY A 31 5.75 -16.88 -7.35
N ILE A 32 5.34 -16.55 -6.12
CA ILE A 32 5.92 -15.42 -5.37
C ILE A 32 7.04 -15.89 -4.44
N PHE A 33 8.20 -15.22 -4.54
CA PHE A 33 9.40 -15.54 -3.75
C PHE A 33 9.82 -14.42 -2.83
N TYR A 34 9.41 -13.18 -3.12
CA TYR A 34 9.78 -12.01 -2.34
C TYR A 34 8.67 -10.97 -2.34
N VAL A 35 8.38 -10.43 -1.16
CA VAL A 35 7.44 -9.33 -0.94
C VAL A 35 8.06 -8.40 0.10
N ARG A 36 8.10 -7.11 -0.22
CA ARG A 36 8.51 -6.07 0.71
C ARG A 36 7.66 -4.82 0.50
N VAL A 37 7.22 -4.25 1.61
CA VAL A 37 6.43 -3.02 1.61
C VAL A 37 7.12 -2.02 2.53
N TRP A 38 7.11 -0.76 2.11
CA TRP A 38 7.47 0.38 2.93
C TRP A 38 6.29 1.33 2.95
N MET A 39 5.93 1.76 4.15
CA MET A 39 4.81 2.67 4.39
C MET A 39 5.38 3.94 5.02
N ASN A 40 4.90 5.09 4.55
CA ASN A 40 5.15 6.36 5.21
C ASN A 40 4.19 6.51 6.42
N GLU A 41 4.42 7.47 7.31
CA GLU A 41 3.51 7.77 8.44
C GLU A 41 3.65 9.25 8.84
N GLY A 42 2.54 9.83 9.29
CA GLY A 42 2.45 11.22 9.73
C GLY A 42 1.90 12.14 8.63
N HIS A 43 2.34 13.40 8.67
CA HIS A 43 1.87 14.42 7.73
C HIS A 43 2.64 14.38 6.40
N LEU A 44 1.92 14.10 5.31
CA LEU A 44 2.40 14.04 3.94
C LEU A 44 1.92 15.25 3.14
N LYS A 45 2.78 15.77 2.26
CA LYS A 45 2.43 16.85 1.34
C LYS A 45 2.01 16.30 -0.02
N PRO A 46 1.25 17.08 -0.82
CA PRO A 46 0.98 16.70 -2.20
C PRO A 46 2.29 16.45 -2.97
N GLY A 47 2.43 15.24 -3.51
CA GLY A 47 3.64 14.79 -4.20
C GLY A 47 4.55 13.88 -3.38
N ASP A 48 4.33 13.73 -2.07
CA ASP A 48 5.05 12.76 -1.25
C ASP A 48 4.52 11.34 -1.49
N ASP A 49 5.43 10.36 -1.46
CA ASP A 49 5.06 8.96 -1.59
C ASP A 49 4.46 8.42 -0.28
N ILE A 50 3.30 7.77 -0.40
CA ILE A 50 2.59 7.14 0.71
C ILE A 50 3.16 5.74 0.99
N MET A 51 3.39 4.96 -0.07
CA MET A 51 3.84 3.57 0.05
C MET A 51 4.68 3.14 -1.14
N TYR A 52 5.60 2.22 -0.87
CA TYR A 52 6.34 1.47 -1.88
C TYR A 52 6.09 -0.01 -1.67
N ALA A 53 5.84 -0.73 -2.76
CA ALA A 53 5.67 -2.18 -2.74
C ALA A 53 6.58 -2.82 -3.78
N LEU A 54 7.27 -3.89 -3.39
CA LEU A 54 8.12 -4.69 -4.25
C LEU A 54 7.69 -6.15 -4.13
N VAL A 55 7.40 -6.76 -5.29
CA VAL A 55 7.03 -8.17 -5.41
C VAL A 55 7.95 -8.83 -6.43
N GLY A 56 8.58 -9.92 -6.03
CA GLY A 56 9.46 -10.74 -6.85
C GLY A 56 8.90 -12.16 -6.98
N GLY A 57 8.89 -12.68 -8.20
CA GLY A 57 8.34 -13.99 -8.52
C GLY A 57 8.87 -14.56 -9.82
N ASP A 58 8.29 -15.68 -10.25
CA ASP A 58 8.73 -16.49 -11.38
C ASP A 58 8.37 -15.89 -12.76
N ILE A 59 7.09 -15.60 -12.98
CA ILE A 59 6.54 -15.14 -14.25
C ILE A 59 5.73 -13.87 -14.05
N ARG A 60 5.72 -13.03 -15.09
CA ARG A 60 5.04 -11.72 -15.07
C ARG A 60 3.58 -11.76 -14.60
N PRO A 61 2.72 -12.71 -15.04
CA PRO A 61 1.32 -12.73 -14.60
C PRO A 61 1.18 -12.90 -13.08
N ASN A 62 1.88 -13.86 -12.49
CA ASN A 62 1.85 -14.13 -11.06
C ASN A 62 2.27 -12.89 -10.24
N VAL A 63 3.35 -12.23 -10.65
CA VAL A 63 3.87 -11.04 -9.98
C VAL A 63 2.89 -9.87 -10.06
N ILE A 64 2.28 -9.62 -11.22
CA ILE A 64 1.32 -8.53 -11.40
C ILE A 64 0.06 -8.79 -10.56
N ASP A 65 -0.45 -10.02 -10.57
CA ASP A 65 -1.64 -10.38 -9.81
C ASP A 65 -1.40 -10.29 -8.30
N ALA A 66 -0.23 -10.72 -7.83
CA ALA A 66 0.17 -10.56 -6.43
C ALA A 66 0.34 -9.10 -6.03
N LEU A 67 0.92 -8.25 -6.89
CA LEU A 67 1.03 -6.81 -6.63
C LEU A 67 -0.34 -6.14 -6.53
N GLN A 68 -1.28 -6.47 -7.43
CA GLN A 68 -2.65 -5.96 -7.38
C GLN A 68 -3.36 -6.37 -6.08
N PHE A 69 -3.21 -7.63 -5.68
CA PHE A 69 -3.74 -8.13 -4.42
C PHE A 69 -3.15 -7.39 -3.21
N LEU A 70 -1.83 -7.23 -3.16
CA LEU A 70 -1.12 -6.57 -2.07
C LEU A 70 -1.59 -5.12 -1.91
N VAL A 71 -1.51 -4.31 -2.97
CA VAL A 71 -1.88 -2.89 -2.92
C VAL A 71 -3.37 -2.72 -2.60
N GLY A 72 -4.23 -3.55 -3.18
CA GLY A 72 -5.67 -3.52 -2.92
C GLY A 72 -6.02 -3.81 -1.46
N ASN A 73 -5.37 -4.81 -0.86
CA ASN A 73 -5.63 -5.15 0.55
C ASN A 73 -5.05 -4.13 1.52
N LEU A 74 -3.88 -3.58 1.24
CA LEU A 74 -3.26 -2.53 2.05
C LEU A 74 -4.17 -1.29 2.12
N LYS A 75 -4.65 -0.81 0.97
CA LYS A 75 -5.52 0.38 0.91
C LYS A 75 -6.88 0.18 1.60
N ASN A 76 -7.46 -1.01 1.51
CA ASN A 76 -8.81 -1.23 2.04
C ASN A 76 -8.85 -1.56 3.54
N HIS A 77 -7.79 -2.14 4.08
CA HIS A 77 -7.84 -2.71 5.44
C HIS A 77 -6.76 -2.20 6.39
N CYS A 78 -5.70 -1.58 5.87
CA CYS A 78 -4.48 -1.31 6.64
C CYS A 78 -4.16 0.17 6.83
N VAL A 79 -4.73 1.07 6.04
CA VAL A 79 -4.36 2.50 6.04
C VAL A 79 -5.51 3.38 6.51
N THR A 80 -5.16 4.50 7.13
CA THR A 80 -6.07 5.60 7.46
C THR A 80 -5.53 6.87 6.82
N GLU A 81 -6.33 7.45 5.93
CA GLU A 81 -6.02 8.66 5.17
C GLU A 81 -6.96 9.79 5.61
N VAL A 82 -6.43 10.85 6.19
CA VAL A 82 -7.21 12.05 6.56
C VAL A 82 -6.69 13.24 5.78
N GLU A 83 -7.52 13.74 4.86
CA GLU A 83 -7.20 14.92 4.06
C GLU A 83 -7.23 16.20 4.89
N ILE A 84 -6.19 17.03 4.76
CA ILE A 84 -6.10 18.35 5.39
C ILE A 84 -6.37 19.40 4.31
N LYS A 85 -7.41 20.22 4.53
CA LYS A 85 -7.78 21.34 3.67
C LYS A 85 -7.07 22.60 4.12
#